data_AF-A0A8J3UGV5-F1
#
_entry.id   AF-A0A8J3UGV5-F1
#
_cell.length_a   1.000
_cell.length_b   1.000
_cell.length_c   1.000
_cell.angle_alpha   90.00
_cell.angle_beta   90.00
_cell.angle_gamma   90.00
#
_symmetry.space_group_name_H-M   'P 1'
#
loop_
_entity.id
_entity.type
_entity.pdbx_description
1 polymer ?
#
loop_
_entity_poly.entity_id
_entity_poly.type
_entity_poly.pdbx_seq_one_letter_code
_entity_poly.pdbx_strand_id
1 'polypeptide(L)'
;MQITYSVPAETTSVFVVAVDRAPVELSSIVPWRMGKPHRKRAMEVLGTPRLELEAVRADRSLWRRTGLKDDDLRRVSRARHHVVVSSTAPVEAQPEAAQVARAAARGVAEAYRGVIVDRLTGSAVYHCASCPGERQDFRLGDDWLGWTVDIDDDRSCPPWDPDGTDVCTCLRVTTRGLTRFGLPEVMLDGAACAHRLCTVNVLRTVAERLLAGHLAWLGGEPGSRCRTIGDHLRIEGTDFAVFSGSPELGREPFHVRLTRDAADRSCLRVGPPADFEGTVSEWLCRTPALRVA
;
A
#
# COMPACT_ATOMS: atom_id res chain seq x y z
N MET A 1 19.06 -11.43 -14.88
CA MET A 1 17.89 -12.26 -15.27
C MET A 1 16.71 -11.34 -15.58
N GLN A 2 15.61 -11.83 -16.15
CA GLN A 2 14.39 -11.01 -16.34
C GLN A 2 13.22 -11.63 -15.59
N ILE A 3 12.32 -10.78 -15.11
CA ILE A 3 11.08 -11.17 -14.42
C ILE A 3 9.92 -10.62 -15.23
N THR A 4 9.04 -11.52 -15.67
CA THR A 4 7.77 -11.14 -16.31
C THR A 4 6.63 -11.28 -15.31
N TYR A 5 5.61 -10.43 -15.39
CA TYR A 5 4.37 -10.62 -14.64
C TYR A 5 3.17 -10.11 -15.43
N SER A 6 1.99 -10.65 -15.13
CA SER A 6 0.74 -10.24 -15.78
C SER A 6 0.25 -8.90 -15.22
N VAL A 7 -0.25 -8.06 -16.10
CA VAL A 7 -0.87 -6.77 -15.77
C VAL A 7 -2.37 -6.90 -16.04
N PRO A 8 -3.24 -6.68 -15.03
CA PRO A 8 -4.68 -6.83 -15.21
C PRO A 8 -5.23 -5.77 -16.15
N ALA A 9 -6.36 -6.09 -16.81
CA ALA A 9 -7.03 -5.13 -17.66
C ALA A 9 -7.63 -3.97 -16.86
N GLU A 10 -8.24 -4.31 -15.73
CA GLU A 10 -8.85 -3.37 -14.80
C GLU A 10 -8.46 -3.74 -13.37
N THR A 11 -8.51 -2.75 -12.49
CA THR A 11 -8.22 -2.86 -11.07
C THR A 11 -9.37 -2.26 -10.29
N THR A 12 -9.68 -2.84 -9.13
CA THR A 12 -10.74 -2.34 -8.26
C THR A 12 -10.15 -1.84 -6.95
N SER A 13 -10.39 -0.56 -6.65
CA SER A 13 -10.14 0.03 -5.34
C SER A 13 -11.42 0.00 -4.51
N VAL A 14 -11.32 -0.37 -3.23
CA VAL A 14 -12.47 -0.45 -2.32
C VAL A 14 -12.13 0.22 -0.99
N PHE A 15 -12.92 1.22 -0.63
CA PHE A 15 -12.91 1.87 0.67
C PHE A 15 -14.23 1.62 1.37
N VAL A 16 -14.19 1.43 2.69
CA VAL A 16 -15.38 1.27 3.51
C VAL A 16 -15.42 2.40 4.52
N VAL A 17 -16.50 3.18 4.53
CA VAL A 17 -16.70 4.24 5.50
C VAL A 17 -17.71 3.78 6.54
N ALA A 18 -17.25 3.56 7.76
CA ALA A 18 -18.07 3.15 8.88
C ALA A 18 -18.74 4.38 9.52
N VAL A 19 -20.08 4.37 9.61
CA VAL A 19 -20.88 5.52 10.06
C VAL A 19 -22.04 5.10 10.97
N ASP A 20 -22.41 5.97 11.90
CA ASP A 20 -23.50 5.70 12.85
C ASP A 20 -24.88 6.06 12.33
N ARG A 21 -24.95 7.06 11.44
CA ARG A 21 -26.20 7.56 10.86
C ARG A 21 -26.48 6.92 9.51
N ALA A 22 -27.75 6.67 9.20
CA ALA A 22 -28.16 6.17 7.90
C ALA A 22 -27.78 7.20 6.82
N PRO A 23 -26.95 6.82 5.84
CA PRO A 23 -26.61 7.71 4.73
C PRO A 23 -27.82 7.94 3.83
N VAL A 24 -28.08 9.20 3.49
CA VAL A 24 -29.11 9.59 2.52
C VAL A 24 -28.46 10.43 1.42
N GLU A 25 -28.93 10.26 0.19
CA GLU A 25 -28.51 11.08 -0.97
C GLU A 25 -26.98 11.20 -1.15
N LEU A 26 -26.26 10.08 -1.03
CA LEU A 26 -24.79 10.04 -1.15
C LEU A 26 -24.30 10.70 -2.44
N SER A 27 -24.98 10.44 -3.56
CA SER A 27 -24.61 10.98 -4.87
C SER A 27 -24.73 12.50 -4.94
N SER A 28 -25.67 13.07 -4.19
CA SER A 28 -25.89 14.52 -4.13
C SER A 28 -24.91 15.19 -3.18
N ILE A 29 -24.56 14.56 -2.05
CA ILE A 29 -23.76 15.20 -0.98
C ILE A 29 -22.25 15.10 -1.23
N VAL A 30 -21.77 13.93 -1.66
CA VAL A 30 -20.34 13.61 -1.69
C VAL A 30 -19.54 14.56 -2.58
N PRO A 31 -19.94 14.87 -3.83
CA PRO A 31 -19.17 15.78 -4.68
C PRO A 31 -18.90 17.15 -4.04
N TRP A 32 -19.83 17.68 -3.24
CA TRP A 32 -19.66 18.97 -2.56
C TRP A 32 -18.70 18.91 -1.37
N ARG A 33 -18.54 17.73 -0.78
CA ARG A 33 -17.60 17.45 0.33
C ARG A 33 -16.22 17.03 -0.16
N MET A 34 -16.08 16.69 -1.44
CA MET A 34 -14.78 16.39 -2.02
C MET A 34 -13.94 17.66 -2.22
N GLY A 35 -12.63 17.51 -1.99
CA GLY A 35 -11.64 18.51 -2.38
C GLY A 35 -11.70 18.83 -3.87
N LYS A 36 -11.41 20.08 -4.23
CA LYS A 36 -11.52 20.59 -5.61
C LYS A 36 -10.81 19.73 -6.69
N PRO A 37 -9.60 19.19 -6.48
CA PRO A 37 -8.87 18.49 -7.55
C PRO A 37 -9.62 17.31 -8.15
N HIS A 38 -10.35 16.55 -7.33
CA HIS A 38 -10.99 15.29 -7.73
C HIS A 38 -12.49 15.41 -7.98
N ARG A 39 -13.10 16.53 -7.59
CA ARG A 39 -14.55 16.75 -7.63
C ARG A 39 -15.12 16.59 -9.04
N LYS A 40 -14.53 17.28 -10.02
CA LYS A 40 -15.04 17.26 -11.41
C LYS A 40 -15.07 15.84 -11.94
N ARG A 41 -13.95 15.13 -11.78
CA ARG A 41 -13.83 13.74 -12.25
C ARG A 41 -14.81 12.82 -11.55
N ALA A 42 -14.97 12.96 -10.24
CA ALA A 42 -15.95 12.20 -9.47
C ALA A 42 -17.38 12.41 -10.01
N MET A 43 -17.80 13.66 -10.27
CA MET A 43 -19.13 13.95 -10.80
C MET A 43 -19.38 13.31 -12.17
N GLU A 44 -18.36 13.21 -13.03
CA GLU A 44 -18.48 12.60 -14.36
C GLU A 44 -18.70 11.09 -14.31
N VAL A 45 -18.18 10.42 -13.29
CA VAL A 45 -18.12 8.94 -13.24
C VAL A 45 -18.95 8.31 -12.12
N LEU A 46 -19.54 9.14 -11.26
CA LEU A 46 -20.40 8.73 -10.16
C LEU A 46 -21.64 7.99 -10.66
N GLY A 47 -21.93 6.84 -10.05
CA GLY A 47 -23.04 5.97 -10.46
C GLY A 47 -22.71 5.07 -11.66
N THR A 48 -21.45 5.03 -12.06
CA THR A 48 -20.91 4.03 -13.00
C THR A 48 -19.93 3.12 -12.24
N PRO A 49 -19.53 1.97 -12.81
CA PRO A 49 -18.50 1.11 -12.20
C PRO A 49 -17.17 1.82 -11.89
N ARG A 50 -16.91 2.97 -12.52
CA ARG A 50 -15.72 3.81 -12.26
C ARG A 50 -15.78 4.55 -10.93
N LEU A 51 -16.97 4.75 -10.36
CA LEU A 51 -17.18 5.22 -8.98
C LEU A 51 -18.60 4.88 -8.49
N GLU A 52 -18.70 3.89 -7.62
CA GLU A 52 -19.96 3.44 -7.01
C GLU A 52 -19.94 3.67 -5.51
N LEU A 53 -21.09 4.10 -4.98
CA LEU A 53 -21.29 4.34 -3.55
C LEU A 53 -22.52 3.55 -3.11
N GLU A 54 -22.33 2.58 -2.22
CA GLU A 54 -23.38 1.73 -1.70
C GLU A 54 -23.48 1.83 -0.18
N ALA A 55 -24.64 2.24 0.33
CA ALA A 55 -24.91 2.24 1.76
C ALA A 55 -25.55 0.91 2.17
N VAL A 56 -24.90 0.18 3.08
CA VAL A 56 -25.40 -1.06 3.64
C VAL A 56 -25.51 -0.97 5.15
N ARG A 57 -26.49 -1.65 5.74
CA ARG A 57 -26.52 -1.82 7.19
C ARG A 57 -25.34 -2.66 7.64
N ALA A 58 -24.71 -2.28 8.75
CA ALA A 58 -23.52 -2.95 9.22
C ALA A 58 -23.76 -4.43 9.54
N ASP A 59 -24.96 -4.80 10.01
CA ASP A 59 -25.36 -6.20 10.29
C ASP A 59 -25.40 -7.11 9.06
N ARG A 60 -25.63 -6.54 7.87
CA ARG A 60 -25.59 -7.23 6.57
C ARG A 60 -24.25 -7.06 5.84
N SER A 61 -23.35 -6.28 6.42
CA SER A 61 -22.09 -5.97 5.78
C SER A 61 -21.08 -7.09 6.00
N LEU A 62 -20.49 -7.58 4.90
CA LEU A 62 -19.36 -8.51 4.94
C LEU A 62 -18.12 -7.92 5.62
N TRP A 63 -18.10 -6.61 5.85
CA TRP A 63 -16.95 -5.87 6.37
C TRP A 63 -16.84 -5.85 7.90
N ARG A 64 -17.65 -6.62 8.64
CA ARG A 64 -17.45 -6.83 10.10
C ARG A 64 -16.25 -7.73 10.43
N ARG A 65 -15.74 -8.51 9.48
CA ARG A 65 -14.68 -9.52 9.67
C ARG A 65 -13.40 -9.18 8.91
N THR A 66 -12.91 -7.97 9.07
CA THR A 66 -11.68 -7.51 8.39
C THR A 66 -10.46 -7.68 9.30
N GLY A 67 -9.29 -7.97 8.72
CA GLY A 67 -8.01 -8.02 9.43
C GLY A 67 -7.48 -6.63 9.82
N LEU A 68 -8.35 -5.80 10.39
CA LEU A 68 -7.99 -4.50 10.93
C LEU A 68 -7.32 -4.68 12.29
N LYS A 69 -6.49 -3.71 12.67
CA LYS A 69 -6.02 -3.58 14.05
C LYS A 69 -7.21 -3.38 15.00
N ASP A 70 -7.05 -3.80 16.25
CA ASP A 70 -8.15 -3.90 17.20
C ASP A 70 -8.95 -2.59 17.38
N ASP A 71 -8.29 -1.43 17.39
CA ASP A 71 -8.94 -0.13 17.58
C ASP A 71 -9.85 0.26 16.42
N ASP A 72 -9.37 0.07 15.19
CA ASP A 72 -10.13 0.34 13.97
C ASP A 72 -11.24 -0.69 13.79
N LEU A 73 -10.95 -1.96 14.12
CA LEU A 73 -11.95 -3.03 14.13
C LEU A 73 -13.07 -2.72 15.12
N ARG A 74 -12.77 -2.20 16.31
CA ARG A 74 -13.78 -1.77 17.29
C ARG A 74 -14.64 -0.63 16.76
N ARG A 75 -14.06 0.33 16.03
CA ARG A 75 -14.82 1.44 15.43
C ARG A 75 -15.74 0.97 14.31
N VAL A 76 -15.24 0.13 13.41
CA VAL A 76 -16.01 -0.44 12.31
C VAL A 76 -17.13 -1.35 12.82
N SER A 77 -16.83 -2.22 13.78
CA SER A 77 -17.82 -3.15 14.34
C SER A 77 -18.97 -2.48 15.11
N ARG A 78 -18.73 -1.29 15.67
CA ARG A 78 -19.75 -0.50 16.38
C ARG A 78 -20.63 0.34 15.45
N ALA A 79 -20.19 0.58 14.22
CA ALA A 79 -20.95 1.37 13.26
C ALA A 79 -22.29 0.69 12.95
N ARG A 80 -23.31 1.51 12.68
CA ARG A 80 -24.65 1.02 12.32
C ARG A 80 -24.78 0.80 10.81
N HIS A 81 -24.01 1.54 10.02
CA HIS A 81 -24.01 1.46 8.57
C HIS A 81 -22.57 1.49 8.05
N HIS A 82 -22.36 0.87 6.90
CA HIS A 82 -21.13 0.98 6.12
C HIS A 82 -21.47 1.56 4.76
N VAL A 83 -20.69 2.54 4.30
CA VAL A 83 -20.73 3.00 2.91
C VAL A 83 -19.54 2.38 2.19
N VAL A 84 -19.81 1.54 1.20
CA VAL A 84 -18.79 0.99 0.32
C VAL A 84 -18.58 1.97 -0.82
N VAL A 85 -17.36 2.46 -0.96
CA VAL A 85 -16.93 3.28 -2.08
C VAL A 85 -16.02 2.43 -2.93
N SER A 86 -16.44 2.11 -4.14
CA SER A 86 -15.67 1.27 -5.06
C SER A 86 -15.37 2.01 -6.36
N SER A 87 -14.26 1.66 -6.98
CA SER A 87 -13.88 2.15 -8.31
C SER A 87 -13.16 1.03 -9.04
N THR A 88 -13.78 0.53 -10.09
CA THR A 88 -13.17 -0.39 -11.04
C THR A 88 -12.75 0.40 -12.26
N ALA A 89 -11.47 0.41 -12.60
CA ALA A 89 -10.95 1.16 -13.73
C ALA A 89 -9.79 0.42 -14.42
N PRO A 90 -9.57 0.64 -15.73
CA PRO A 90 -8.39 0.21 -16.45
C PRO A 90 -7.15 0.63 -15.70
N VAL A 91 -6.15 -0.24 -15.72
CA VAL A 91 -4.89 -0.01 -15.03
C VAL A 91 -4.22 1.29 -15.49
N GLU A 92 -4.45 1.69 -16.75
CA GLU A 92 -3.94 2.92 -17.35
C GLU A 92 -4.56 4.20 -16.76
N ALA A 93 -5.72 4.09 -16.09
CA ALA A 93 -6.36 5.21 -15.39
C ALA A 93 -5.81 5.40 -13.97
N GLN A 94 -4.87 4.57 -13.54
CA GLN A 94 -4.23 4.68 -12.24
C GLN A 94 -3.05 5.66 -12.30
N PRO A 95 -2.78 6.40 -11.20
CA PRO A 95 -3.41 6.32 -9.88
C PRO A 95 -4.68 7.17 -9.70
N GLU A 96 -5.08 7.95 -10.72
CA GLU A 96 -6.15 8.94 -10.59
C GLU A 96 -7.50 8.33 -10.19
N ALA A 97 -7.88 7.20 -10.81
CA ALA A 97 -9.13 6.52 -10.46
C ALA A 97 -9.20 6.12 -8.97
N ALA A 98 -8.10 5.56 -8.43
CA ALA A 98 -8.01 5.23 -7.01
C ALA A 98 -8.08 6.49 -6.13
N GLN A 99 -7.40 7.58 -6.51
CA GLN A 99 -7.46 8.87 -5.78
C GLN A 99 -8.88 9.44 -5.74
N VAL A 100 -9.61 9.40 -6.86
CA VAL A 100 -11.01 9.85 -6.93
C VAL A 100 -11.89 9.04 -5.97
N ALA A 101 -11.71 7.72 -5.93
CA ALA A 101 -12.44 6.85 -4.99
C ALA A 101 -12.11 7.17 -3.52
N ARG A 102 -10.83 7.37 -3.19
CA ARG A 102 -10.42 7.74 -1.82
C ARG A 102 -10.91 9.13 -1.44
N ALA A 103 -10.89 10.07 -2.38
CA ALA A 103 -11.44 11.41 -2.20
C ALA A 103 -12.95 11.37 -1.93
N ALA A 104 -13.70 10.52 -2.65
CA ALA A 104 -15.11 10.29 -2.40
C ALA A 104 -15.35 9.67 -1.02
N ALA A 105 -14.55 8.68 -0.61
CA ALA A 105 -14.60 8.10 0.73
C ALA A 105 -14.32 9.15 1.83
N ARG A 106 -13.36 10.06 1.62
CA ARG A 106 -13.13 11.21 2.51
C ARG A 106 -14.34 12.14 2.55
N GLY A 107 -14.99 12.41 1.42
CA GLY A 107 -16.22 13.21 1.38
C GLY A 107 -17.39 12.58 2.14
N VAL A 108 -17.55 11.26 2.06
CA VAL A 108 -18.52 10.51 2.87
C VAL A 108 -18.17 10.62 4.36
N ALA A 109 -16.90 10.38 4.71
CA ALA A 109 -16.44 10.44 6.09
C ALA A 109 -16.64 11.83 6.69
N GLU A 110 -16.38 12.90 5.93
CA GLU A 110 -16.64 14.27 6.36
C GLU A 110 -18.14 14.51 6.60
N ALA A 111 -19.00 14.11 5.65
CA ALA A 111 -20.45 14.31 5.74
C ALA A 111 -21.07 13.60 6.96
N TYR A 112 -20.59 12.39 7.24
CA TYR A 112 -21.20 11.50 8.24
C TYR A 112 -20.38 11.34 9.52
N ARG A 113 -19.21 12.00 9.62
CA ARG A 113 -18.23 11.83 10.71
C ARG A 113 -17.78 10.37 10.85
N GLY A 114 -17.52 9.74 9.71
CA GLY A 114 -17.17 8.33 9.62
C GLY A 114 -15.68 8.03 9.73
N VAL A 115 -15.36 6.76 9.90
CA VAL A 115 -13.98 6.23 9.81
C VAL A 115 -13.81 5.51 8.48
N ILE A 116 -12.75 5.85 7.76
CA ILE A 116 -12.44 5.24 6.46
C ILE A 116 -11.52 4.06 6.68
N VAL A 117 -11.83 2.95 6.03
CA VAL A 117 -10.98 1.76 5.94
C VAL A 117 -10.62 1.52 4.50
N ASP A 118 -9.33 1.36 4.24
CA ASP A 118 -8.82 0.86 2.97
C ASP A 118 -8.65 -0.65 3.05
N ARG A 119 -9.41 -1.36 2.19
CA ARG A 119 -9.44 -2.82 2.19
C ARG A 119 -8.15 -3.45 1.67
N LEU A 120 -7.49 -2.83 0.70
CA LEU A 120 -6.31 -3.45 0.11
C LEU A 120 -5.13 -3.26 1.04
N THR A 121 -4.94 -2.08 1.65
CA THR A 121 -3.87 -1.89 2.66
C THR A 121 -4.18 -2.58 3.99
N GLY A 122 -5.47 -2.80 4.30
CA GLY A 122 -5.88 -3.41 5.56
C GLY A 122 -5.80 -2.46 6.75
N SER A 123 -5.82 -1.15 6.50
CA SER A 123 -5.63 -0.10 7.52
C SER A 123 -6.74 0.94 7.45
N ALA A 124 -6.99 1.63 8.57
CA ALA A 124 -7.76 2.86 8.53
C ALA A 124 -7.01 3.95 7.77
N VAL A 125 -7.74 4.73 6.96
CA VAL A 125 -7.20 5.93 6.32
C VAL A 125 -7.46 7.10 7.24
N TYR A 126 -6.38 7.76 7.67
CA TYR A 126 -6.51 8.90 8.56
C TYR A 126 -7.26 10.04 7.88
N HIS A 127 -8.31 10.52 8.54
CA HIS A 127 -9.12 11.66 8.12
C HIS A 127 -9.63 12.41 9.34
N CYS A 128 -9.60 13.73 9.26
CA CYS A 128 -10.09 14.65 10.28
C CYS A 128 -10.73 15.86 9.59
N ALA A 129 -11.60 16.59 10.30
CA ALA A 129 -12.34 17.72 9.71
C ALA A 129 -11.44 18.89 9.24
N SER A 130 -10.25 19.03 9.83
CA SER A 130 -9.24 20.02 9.44
C SER A 130 -8.17 19.47 8.50
N CYS A 131 -8.20 18.17 8.20
CA CYS A 131 -7.21 17.53 7.37
C CYS A 131 -7.37 18.03 5.93
N PRO A 132 -6.27 18.25 5.20
CA PRO A 132 -6.38 18.51 3.77
C PRO A 132 -7.13 17.36 3.10
N GLY A 133 -7.93 17.70 2.09
CA GLY A 133 -8.57 16.69 1.24
C GLY A 133 -7.54 15.83 0.52
N GLU A 134 -8.02 14.89 -0.29
CA GLU A 134 -7.14 14.07 -1.12
C GLU A 134 -6.26 14.95 -2.01
N ARG A 135 -4.95 14.68 -2.00
CA ARG A 135 -3.96 15.46 -2.75
C ARG A 135 -4.18 15.30 -4.25
N GLN A 136 -3.84 16.36 -4.98
CA GLN A 136 -3.78 16.28 -6.44
C GLN A 136 -2.58 15.46 -6.91
N ASP A 137 -1.40 15.68 -6.33
CA ASP A 137 -0.22 14.88 -6.63
C ASP A 137 -0.30 13.53 -5.91
N PHE A 138 -0.17 12.45 -6.68
CA PHE A 138 -0.14 11.11 -6.10
C PHE A 138 1.22 10.83 -5.44
N ARG A 139 1.19 10.30 -4.22
CA ARG A 139 2.37 9.79 -3.51
C ARG A 139 2.03 8.47 -2.85
N LEU A 140 2.78 7.43 -3.15
CA LEU A 140 2.56 6.09 -2.59
C LEU A 140 2.67 6.08 -1.05
N GLY A 141 3.57 6.90 -0.49
CA GLY A 141 3.74 7.09 0.94
C GLY A 141 2.55 7.68 1.69
N ASP A 142 1.55 8.25 1.01
CA ASP A 142 0.34 8.82 1.65
C ASP A 142 -0.69 7.73 1.99
N ASP A 143 -0.30 6.72 2.77
CA ASP A 143 -1.12 5.59 3.22
C ASP A 143 -1.72 4.72 2.09
N TRP A 144 -1.09 4.71 0.91
CA TRP A 144 -1.49 3.80 -0.17
C TRP A 144 -0.88 2.40 -0.06
N LEU A 145 0.05 2.20 0.89
CA LEU A 145 0.67 0.92 1.23
C LEU A 145 0.32 0.48 2.66
N GLY A 146 -0.01 -0.80 2.79
CA GLY A 146 -0.09 -1.52 4.06
C GLY A 146 0.98 -2.61 4.15
N TRP A 147 0.99 -3.32 5.28
CA TRP A 147 2.00 -4.33 5.60
C TRP A 147 1.34 -5.55 6.24
N THR A 148 1.60 -6.74 5.70
CA THR A 148 1.44 -8.00 6.44
C THR A 148 2.78 -8.34 7.07
N VAL A 149 2.77 -8.70 8.36
CA VAL A 149 3.96 -9.10 9.09
C VAL A 149 3.67 -10.48 9.68
N ASP A 150 4.43 -11.46 9.20
CA ASP A 150 4.38 -12.83 9.69
C ASP A 150 5.69 -13.12 10.41
N ILE A 151 5.56 -13.79 11.56
CA ILE A 151 6.67 -14.31 12.35
C ILE A 151 6.59 -15.82 12.20
N ASP A 152 7.59 -16.40 11.54
CA ASP A 152 7.65 -17.85 11.34
C ASP A 152 8.03 -18.53 12.65
N ASP A 153 7.04 -19.08 13.36
CA ASP A 153 7.21 -19.74 14.67
C ASP A 153 8.12 -20.97 14.59
N ASP A 154 8.26 -21.59 13.41
CA ASP A 154 9.14 -22.74 13.17
C ASP A 154 10.62 -22.32 12.98
N ARG A 155 10.88 -21.02 12.73
CA ARG A 155 12.24 -20.48 12.69
C ARG A 155 12.61 -19.95 14.07
N SER A 156 13.76 -20.38 14.58
CA SER A 156 14.26 -19.97 15.89
C SER A 156 14.34 -18.45 16.00
N CYS A 157 13.42 -17.86 16.76
CA CYS A 157 13.59 -16.52 17.29
C CYS A 157 14.03 -16.67 18.74
N PRO A 158 15.35 -16.71 19.01
CA PRO A 158 15.83 -16.77 20.38
C PRO A 158 15.27 -15.58 21.17
N PRO A 159 15.13 -15.71 22.50
CA PRO A 159 14.80 -14.57 23.36
C PRO A 159 15.70 -13.39 22.97
N TRP A 160 15.12 -12.20 22.81
CA TRP A 160 15.89 -11.02 22.42
C TRP A 160 17.01 -10.79 23.43
N ASP A 161 18.26 -11.03 23.00
CA ASP A 161 19.48 -10.81 23.78
C ASP A 161 20.23 -9.63 23.14
N PRO A 162 20.31 -8.47 23.81
CA PRO A 162 21.05 -7.32 23.28
C PRO A 162 22.56 -7.58 23.15
N ASP A 163 23.10 -8.57 23.87
CA ASP A 163 24.52 -8.98 23.80
C ASP A 163 24.74 -10.21 22.90
N GLY A 164 23.65 -10.80 22.39
CA GLY A 164 23.65 -12.05 21.63
C GLY A 164 23.96 -11.84 20.15
N THR A 165 24.82 -12.70 19.60
CA THR A 165 25.13 -12.75 18.17
C THR A 165 24.10 -13.54 17.34
N ASP A 166 23.12 -14.18 17.99
CA ASP A 166 22.14 -15.03 17.32
C ASP A 166 21.03 -14.18 16.68
N VAL A 167 21.20 -13.92 15.39
CA VAL A 167 20.28 -13.09 14.62
C VAL A 167 19.08 -13.94 14.18
N CYS A 168 17.91 -13.69 14.78
CA CYS A 168 16.64 -14.28 14.35
C CYS A 168 16.40 -14.06 12.84
N THR A 169 15.77 -15.02 12.15
CA THR A 169 15.42 -14.94 10.71
C THR A 169 13.93 -15.24 10.43
N CYS A 170 13.10 -15.10 11.45
CA CYS A 170 11.68 -15.45 11.39
C CYS A 170 10.80 -14.36 10.76
N LEU A 171 11.32 -13.14 10.53
CA LEU A 171 10.49 -12.04 10.07
C LEU A 171 10.27 -12.13 8.56
N ARG A 172 8.99 -12.17 8.20
CA ARG A 172 8.50 -11.96 6.84
C ARG A 172 7.61 -10.73 6.80
N VAL A 173 7.89 -9.81 5.89
CA VAL A 173 7.08 -8.61 5.66
C VAL A 173 6.67 -8.55 4.20
N THR A 174 5.39 -8.36 3.94
CA THR A 174 4.81 -8.25 2.60
C THR A 174 4.03 -6.94 2.48
N THR A 175 4.20 -6.23 1.36
CA THR A 175 3.38 -5.05 1.07
C THR A 175 1.94 -5.44 0.84
N ARG A 176 1.06 -4.45 1.01
CA ARG A 176 -0.33 -4.54 0.60
C ARG A 176 -0.74 -3.27 -0.12
N GLY A 177 -1.47 -3.42 -1.22
CA GLY A 177 -2.08 -2.31 -1.94
C GLY A 177 -1.48 -2.08 -3.32
N LEU A 178 -0.32 -2.66 -3.67
CA LEU A 178 0.27 -2.50 -5.00
C LEU A 178 -0.61 -3.06 -6.12
N THR A 179 -1.40 -4.08 -5.80
CA THR A 179 -2.36 -4.68 -6.75
C THR A 179 -3.39 -3.69 -7.29
N ARG A 180 -3.70 -2.61 -6.56
CA ARG A 180 -4.60 -1.53 -7.06
C ARG A 180 -4.03 -0.77 -8.24
N PHE A 181 -2.72 -0.85 -8.45
CA PHE A 181 -1.99 -0.22 -9.54
C PHE A 181 -1.55 -1.23 -10.61
N GLY A 182 -2.05 -2.47 -10.56
CA GLY A 182 -1.64 -3.52 -11.51
C GLY A 182 -0.25 -4.10 -11.27
N LEU A 183 0.31 -3.88 -10.07
CA LEU A 183 1.59 -4.43 -9.67
C LEU A 183 1.44 -5.66 -8.75
N PRO A 184 2.38 -6.63 -8.82
CA PRO A 184 2.53 -7.63 -7.78
C PRO A 184 2.88 -6.96 -6.45
N GLU A 185 2.48 -7.57 -5.33
CA GLU A 185 3.00 -7.18 -4.03
C GLU A 185 4.50 -7.51 -3.94
N VAL A 186 5.22 -6.87 -3.03
CA VAL A 186 6.63 -7.15 -2.78
C VAL A 186 6.83 -7.60 -1.33
N MET A 187 7.76 -8.51 -1.12
CA MET A 187 8.03 -9.06 0.21
C MET A 187 9.52 -9.18 0.50
N LEU A 188 9.87 -9.21 1.78
CA LEU A 188 11.19 -9.56 2.26
C LEU A 188 11.02 -10.64 3.32
N ASP A 189 11.82 -11.70 3.21
CA ASP A 189 11.81 -12.88 4.09
C ASP A 189 13.23 -13.14 4.60
N GLY A 190 13.34 -13.55 5.87
CA GLY A 190 14.59 -13.93 6.50
C GLY A 190 15.26 -12.79 7.28
N ALA A 191 14.54 -11.72 7.60
CA ALA A 191 15.07 -10.65 8.45
C ALA A 191 14.90 -10.99 9.95
N ALA A 192 15.71 -10.35 10.79
CA ALA A 192 15.47 -10.34 12.22
C ALA A 192 14.29 -9.45 12.60
N CYS A 193 13.57 -9.81 13.66
CA CYS A 193 12.49 -9.01 14.22
C CYS A 193 12.94 -7.58 14.57
N ALA A 194 14.19 -7.43 15.03
CA ALA A 194 14.79 -6.11 15.31
C ALA A 194 14.90 -5.21 14.06
N HIS A 195 14.95 -5.79 12.86
CA HIS A 195 15.05 -5.06 11.59
C HIS A 195 13.70 -4.80 10.92
N ARG A 196 12.59 -4.89 11.66
CA ARG A 196 11.25 -4.64 11.09
C ARG A 196 11.14 -3.28 10.41
N LEU A 197 11.65 -2.22 11.04
CA LEU A 197 11.58 -0.86 10.48
C LEU A 197 12.44 -0.73 9.21
N CYS A 198 13.68 -1.23 9.24
CA CYS A 198 14.56 -1.26 8.07
C CYS A 198 13.91 -2.02 6.90
N THR A 199 13.31 -3.18 7.20
CA THR A 199 12.60 -4.01 6.22
C THR A 199 11.45 -3.25 5.57
N VAL A 200 10.60 -2.60 6.36
CA VAL A 200 9.48 -1.78 5.86
C VAL A 200 9.99 -0.63 4.98
N ASN A 201 11.07 0.03 5.37
CA ASN A 201 11.64 1.13 4.60
C ASN A 201 12.19 0.65 3.25
N VAL A 202 12.93 -0.46 3.21
CA VAL A 202 13.38 -1.09 1.95
C VAL A 202 12.20 -1.38 1.04
N LEU A 203 11.19 -2.09 1.56
CA LEU A 203 10.04 -2.50 0.76
C LEU A 203 9.25 -1.29 0.26
N ARG A 204 9.12 -0.22 1.05
CA ARG A 204 8.50 1.04 0.61
C ARG A 204 9.24 1.63 -0.58
N THR A 205 10.56 1.80 -0.47
CA THR A 205 11.36 2.40 -1.55
C THR A 205 11.35 1.54 -2.81
N VAL A 206 11.41 0.21 -2.67
CA VAL A 206 11.26 -0.71 -3.80
C VAL A 206 9.89 -0.58 -4.45
N ALA A 207 8.82 -0.54 -3.66
CA ALA A 207 7.46 -0.36 -4.14
C ALA A 207 7.28 0.96 -4.92
N GLU A 208 7.83 2.06 -4.41
CA GLU A 208 7.81 3.37 -5.08
C GLU A 208 8.53 3.34 -6.42
N ARG A 209 9.73 2.76 -6.45
CA ARG A 209 10.52 2.67 -7.68
C ARG A 209 9.83 1.77 -8.72
N LEU A 210 9.25 0.65 -8.28
CA LEU A 210 8.49 -0.24 -9.16
C LEU A 210 7.24 0.44 -9.72
N LEU A 211 6.52 1.20 -8.90
CA LEU A 211 5.33 1.96 -9.31
C LEU A 211 5.67 3.06 -10.29
N ALA A 212 6.68 3.88 -10.01
CA ALA A 212 7.13 4.92 -10.93
C ALA A 212 7.48 4.34 -12.30
N GLY A 213 8.28 3.25 -12.32
CA GLY A 213 8.59 2.56 -13.57
C GLY A 213 7.37 1.92 -14.23
N HIS A 214 6.38 1.46 -13.46
CA HIS A 214 5.16 0.84 -13.98
C HIS A 214 4.26 1.84 -14.68
N LEU A 215 4.01 2.98 -14.05
CA LEU A 215 3.20 4.05 -14.63
C LEU A 215 3.86 4.60 -15.90
N ALA A 216 5.19 4.77 -15.90
CA ALA A 216 5.93 5.16 -17.10
C ALA A 216 5.79 4.13 -18.23
N TRP A 217 5.86 2.83 -17.90
CA TRP A 217 5.66 1.76 -18.87
C TRP A 217 4.24 1.71 -19.42
N LEU A 218 3.20 1.87 -18.57
CA LEU A 218 1.81 1.92 -19.02
C LEU A 218 1.55 3.06 -20.02
N GLY A 219 2.22 4.20 -19.83
CA GLY A 219 2.14 5.33 -20.75
C GLY A 219 2.81 5.07 -22.11
N GLY A 220 3.81 4.18 -22.17
CA GLY A 220 4.51 3.81 -23.40
C GLY A 220 3.92 2.59 -24.12
N GLU A 221 3.30 1.66 -23.39
CA GLU A 221 2.81 0.37 -23.88
C GLU A 221 1.34 0.13 -23.46
N PRO A 222 0.39 1.00 -23.87
CA PRO A 222 -1.00 0.91 -23.43
C PRO A 222 -1.64 -0.41 -23.90
N GLY A 223 -2.44 -1.04 -23.03
CA GLY A 223 -3.12 -2.29 -23.33
C GLY A 223 -2.26 -3.55 -23.25
N SER A 224 -0.94 -3.43 -23.05
CA SER A 224 -0.08 -4.59 -22.81
C SER A 224 -0.47 -5.29 -21.50
N ARG A 225 -0.55 -6.62 -21.55
CA ARG A 225 -1.00 -7.46 -20.43
C ARG A 225 0.13 -8.18 -19.70
N CYS A 226 1.37 -7.97 -20.13
CA CYS A 226 2.56 -8.54 -19.52
C CYS A 226 3.66 -7.49 -19.48
N ARG A 227 4.27 -7.32 -18.30
CA ARG A 227 5.44 -6.46 -18.14
C ARG A 227 6.66 -7.30 -17.77
N THR A 228 7.77 -7.02 -18.43
CA THR A 228 9.07 -7.63 -18.11
C THR A 228 10.00 -6.57 -17.53
N ILE A 229 10.63 -6.88 -16.40
CA ILE A 229 11.60 -6.03 -15.71
C ILE A 229 12.91 -6.78 -15.47
N GLY A 230 14.00 -6.05 -15.24
CA GLY A 230 15.23 -6.64 -14.73
C GLY A 230 15.05 -7.17 -13.31
N ASP A 231 15.79 -8.22 -12.98
CA ASP A 231 15.85 -8.79 -11.63
C ASP A 231 16.71 -7.98 -10.66
N HIS A 232 17.37 -6.92 -11.13
CA HIS A 232 18.13 -5.99 -10.30
C HIS A 232 17.49 -4.62 -10.38
N LEU A 233 17.19 -4.07 -9.21
CA LEU A 233 16.63 -2.73 -9.10
C LEU A 233 17.64 -1.84 -8.40
N ARG A 234 18.05 -0.78 -9.10
CA ARG A 234 18.89 0.28 -8.54
C ARG A 234 18.00 1.32 -7.88
N ILE A 235 18.25 1.56 -6.59
CA ILE A 235 17.59 2.55 -5.77
C ILE A 235 18.55 3.72 -5.57
N GLU A 236 18.16 4.92 -6.00
CA GLU A 236 18.99 6.10 -5.80
C GLU A 236 18.87 6.58 -4.35
N GLY A 237 19.97 7.07 -3.78
CA GLY A 237 20.02 7.50 -2.37
C GLY A 237 18.99 8.60 -2.00
N THR A 238 18.67 9.48 -2.96
CA THR A 238 17.65 10.52 -2.81
C THR A 238 16.24 9.98 -2.60
N ASP A 239 15.94 8.80 -3.16
CA ASP A 239 14.63 8.14 -3.01
C ASP A 239 14.44 7.64 -1.57
N PHE A 240 15.53 7.49 -0.82
CA PHE A 240 15.53 7.02 0.57
C PHE A 240 15.50 8.17 1.60
N ALA A 241 16.26 9.24 1.36
CA ALA A 241 16.40 10.38 2.27
C ALA A 241 15.09 11.13 2.56
N VAL A 242 14.12 11.07 1.63
CA VAL A 242 12.78 11.68 1.81
C VAL A 242 12.02 11.05 2.98
N PHE A 243 12.32 9.80 3.34
CA PHE A 243 11.53 9.03 4.32
C PHE A 243 12.26 8.76 5.63
N SER A 244 13.59 8.75 5.64
CA SER A 244 14.38 8.54 6.86
C SER A 244 14.46 9.77 7.76
N GLY A 245 14.01 10.95 7.29
CA GLY A 245 14.12 12.21 8.04
C GLY A 245 15.56 12.68 8.24
N SER A 246 16.54 12.00 7.64
CA SER A 246 17.96 12.31 7.77
C SER A 246 18.55 12.59 6.39
N PRO A 247 18.74 13.87 6.01
CA PRO A 247 19.26 14.25 4.69
C PRO A 247 20.73 13.85 4.48
N GLU A 248 21.41 13.35 5.52
CA GLU A 248 22.81 12.90 5.47
C GLU A 248 22.96 11.38 5.28
N LEU A 249 21.89 10.60 5.53
CA LEU A 249 21.92 9.14 5.40
C LEU A 249 21.54 8.71 3.97
N GLY A 250 22.53 8.18 3.24
CA GLY A 250 22.30 7.48 1.97
C GLY A 250 22.37 8.35 0.72
N ARG A 251 23.56 8.88 0.39
CA ARG A 251 23.81 9.45 -0.95
C ARG A 251 24.18 8.40 -2.00
N GLU A 252 24.70 7.26 -1.57
CA GLU A 252 25.10 6.21 -2.49
C GLU A 252 23.90 5.34 -2.87
N PRO A 253 23.69 5.08 -4.17
CA PRO A 253 22.67 4.17 -4.62
C PRO A 253 22.94 2.77 -4.08
N PHE A 254 21.88 2.02 -3.81
CA PHE A 254 21.99 0.61 -3.44
C PHE A 254 21.19 -0.26 -4.40
N HIS A 255 21.59 -1.53 -4.48
CA HIS A 255 20.98 -2.50 -5.36
C HIS A 255 20.14 -3.48 -4.55
N VAL A 256 18.98 -3.82 -5.07
CA VAL A 256 18.18 -4.95 -4.57
C VAL A 256 18.01 -5.97 -5.68
N ARG A 257 17.96 -7.23 -5.29
CA ARG A 257 17.58 -8.32 -6.18
C ARG A 257 16.09 -8.60 -6.01
N LEU A 258 15.40 -8.70 -7.13
CA LEU A 258 14.03 -9.15 -7.24
C LEU A 258 14.04 -10.61 -7.70
N THR A 259 13.16 -11.42 -7.13
CA THR A 259 12.90 -12.78 -7.56
C THR A 259 11.40 -13.04 -7.50
N ARG A 260 10.85 -13.94 -8.32
CA ARG A 260 9.47 -14.38 -8.12
C ARG A 260 9.41 -15.21 -6.86
N ASP A 261 8.41 -14.97 -6.01
CA ASP A 261 8.20 -15.87 -4.90
C ASP A 261 7.69 -17.24 -5.41
N ALA A 262 8.20 -18.30 -4.80
CA ALA A 262 7.89 -19.66 -5.21
C ALA A 262 6.51 -20.11 -4.71
N ALA A 263 6.08 -19.60 -3.55
CA ALA A 263 4.80 -19.92 -2.95
C ALA A 263 3.66 -19.05 -3.53
N ASP A 264 3.94 -17.78 -3.80
CA ASP A 264 2.99 -16.82 -4.36
C ASP A 264 3.55 -16.16 -5.63
N ARG A 265 3.11 -16.63 -6.80
CA ARG A 265 3.51 -16.06 -8.09
C ARG A 265 3.02 -14.63 -8.32
N SER A 266 2.12 -14.12 -7.47
CA SER A 266 1.65 -12.74 -7.48
C SER A 266 2.49 -11.80 -6.60
N CYS A 267 3.54 -12.33 -5.95
CA CYS A 267 4.47 -11.58 -5.12
C CYS A 267 5.91 -11.65 -5.66
N LEU A 268 6.64 -10.55 -5.50
CA LEU A 268 8.08 -10.48 -5.78
C LEU A 268 8.86 -10.43 -4.47
N ARG A 269 9.81 -11.34 -4.31
CA ARG A 269 10.73 -11.34 -3.19
C ARG A 269 11.90 -10.38 -3.45
N VAL A 270 12.11 -9.50 -2.49
CA VAL A 270 13.21 -8.54 -2.39
C VAL A 270 14.30 -9.16 -1.51
N GLY A 271 15.54 -9.08 -1.98
CA GLY A 271 16.69 -9.55 -1.23
C GLY A 271 17.98 -8.81 -1.60
N PRO A 272 19.09 -9.17 -0.95
CA PRO A 272 20.39 -8.59 -1.26
C PRO A 272 20.81 -8.91 -2.71
N PRO A 273 21.75 -8.12 -3.27
CA PRO A 273 22.44 -8.46 -4.52
C PRO A 273 23.00 -9.89 -4.51
N ALA A 274 23.12 -10.51 -5.70
CA ALA A 274 23.55 -11.90 -5.81
C ALA A 274 25.01 -12.12 -5.35
N ASP A 275 25.83 -11.07 -5.38
CA ASP A 275 27.22 -11.01 -4.96
C ASP A 275 27.40 -10.62 -3.48
N PHE A 276 26.31 -10.34 -2.75
CA PHE A 276 26.41 -10.03 -1.33
C PHE A 276 26.65 -11.30 -0.51
N GLU A 277 27.81 -11.38 0.13
CA GLU A 277 28.15 -12.43 1.09
C GLU A 277 27.65 -12.04 2.49
N GLY A 278 26.53 -12.64 2.90
CA GLY A 278 25.98 -12.46 4.24
C GLY A 278 24.49 -12.77 4.33
N THR A 279 23.93 -12.57 5.52
CA THR A 279 22.51 -12.70 5.81
C THR A 279 21.72 -11.46 5.36
N VAL A 280 20.40 -11.60 5.22
CA VAL A 280 19.51 -10.46 4.94
C VAL A 280 19.62 -9.40 6.04
N SER A 281 19.76 -9.81 7.31
CA SER A 281 19.95 -8.89 8.44
C SER A 281 21.27 -8.11 8.33
N GLU A 282 22.38 -8.77 7.99
CA GLU A 282 23.65 -8.09 7.76
C GLU A 282 23.57 -7.11 6.59
N TRP A 283 22.86 -7.47 5.51
CA TRP A 283 22.61 -6.58 4.39
C TRP A 283 21.81 -5.35 4.81
N LEU A 284 20.74 -5.53 5.60
CA LEU A 284 19.94 -4.43 6.14
C LEU A 284 20.77 -3.50 7.03
N CYS A 285 21.71 -4.03 7.84
CA CYS A 285 22.61 -3.24 8.69
C CYS A 285 23.71 -2.48 7.91
N ARG A 286 24.22 -3.09 6.83
CA ARG A 286 25.35 -2.57 6.05
C ARG A 286 24.92 -1.55 5.01
N THR A 287 23.66 -1.53 4.60
CA THR A 287 23.17 -0.55 3.62
C THR A 287 23.06 0.82 4.31
N PRO A 288 23.94 1.80 4.00
CA PRO A 288 24.06 3.04 4.76
C PRO A 288 22.78 3.89 4.74
N ALA A 289 22.01 3.78 3.65
CA ALA A 289 20.68 4.37 3.56
C ALA A 289 19.75 3.81 4.65
N LEU A 290 19.79 2.51 4.95
CA LEU A 290 18.86 1.82 5.87
C LEU A 290 19.18 1.96 7.36
N ARG A 291 20.27 2.64 7.71
CA ARG A 291 20.60 2.95 9.11
C ARG A 291 19.62 4.01 9.60
N VAL A 292 18.52 3.60 10.21
CA VAL A 292 17.69 4.50 11.01
C VAL A 292 18.44 4.68 12.34
N ALA A 293 18.90 5.90 12.61
CA ALA A 293 19.38 6.27 13.94
C ALA A 293 18.20 6.44 14.89
#